data_AF-A0A0Q0A3H6-F1
#
_entry.id   AF-A0A0Q0A3H6-F1
#
_cell.length_a   1.000
_cell.length_b   1.000
_cell.length_c   1.000
_cell.angle_alpha   90.00
_cell.angle_beta   90.00
_cell.angle_gamma   90.00
#
_symmetry.space_group_name_H-M   'P 1'
#
loop_
_entity.id
_entity.type
_entity.pdbx_description
1 polymer ?
#
loop_
_entity_poly.entity_id
_entity_poly.type
_entity_poly.pdbx_seq_one_letter_code
_entity_poly.pdbx_strand_id
1 'polypeptide(L)' 'MPILLKTREDAKIDLVMSNSFGFGGTNATLVLKRWAGK' A
#
# COMPACT_ATOMS: atom_id res chain seq x y z
N MET A 1 8.31 -16.13 -13.36
CA MET A 1 7.61 -15.14 -12.50
C MET A 1 8.67 -14.35 -11.74
N PRO A 2 8.66 -13.00 -11.74
CA PRO A 2 9.61 -12.21 -10.95
C PRO A 2 9.19 -12.22 -9.47
N ILE A 3 9.42 -13.34 -8.79
CA ILE A 3 9.22 -13.45 -7.35
C ILE A 3 10.50 -12.95 -6.68
N LEU A 4 10.39 -11.88 -5.92
CA LEU A 4 11.51 -11.33 -5.15
C LEU A 4 11.85 -12.30 -4.00
N LEU A 5 13.13 -12.61 -3.84
CA LEU A 5 13.64 -13.53 -2.80
C LEU A 5 14.30 -12.81 -1.61
N LYS A 6 14.44 -11.49 -1.69
CA LYS A 6 15.11 -10.66 -0.68
C LYS A 6 14.18 -9.54 -0.21
N THR A 7 14.18 -9.29 1.09
CA THR A 7 13.49 -8.12 1.68
C THR A 7 14.22 -6.84 1.30
N ARG A 8 13.46 -5.77 1.06
CA ARG A 8 14.00 -4.43 0.91
C ARG A 8 13.82 -3.67 2.22
N GLU A 9 14.90 -3.56 2.97
CA GLU A 9 14.94 -2.80 4.23
C GLU A 9 15.09 -1.28 3.95
N ASP A 10 14.78 -0.47 4.98
CA ASP A 10 14.99 1.00 5.00
C ASP A 10 14.37 1.79 3.82
N ALA A 11 13.35 1.23 3.18
CA ALA A 11 12.67 1.87 2.09
C ALA A 11 11.88 3.10 2.57
N LYS A 12 12.14 4.26 1.97
CA LYS A 12 11.27 5.42 2.15
C LYS A 12 9.91 5.17 1.50
N ILE A 13 8.86 5.11 2.32
CA ILE A 13 7.47 4.94 1.87
C ILE A 13 6.68 6.22 2.22
N ASP A 14 6.37 7.02 1.21
CA ASP A 14 5.64 8.28 1.37
C ASP A 14 4.17 8.19 0.94
N LEU A 15 3.83 7.19 0.12
CA LEU A 15 2.50 6.95 -0.41
C LEU A 15 2.20 5.45 -0.31
N VAL A 16 1.05 5.10 0.24
CA VAL A 16 0.56 3.72 0.28
C VAL A 16 -0.89 3.65 -0.18
N MET A 17 -1.25 2.48 -0.71
CA MET A 17 -2.62 2.14 -1.04
C MET A 17 -3.06 1.00 -0.14
N SER A 18 -4.22 1.15 0.49
CA SER A 18 -4.94 0.07 1.15
C SER A 18 -6.20 -0.20 0.33
N ASN A 19 -6.41 -1.44 -0.05
CA ASN A 19 -7.59 -1.85 -0.80
C ASN A 19 -8.24 -3.04 -0.10
N SER A 20 -9.57 -3.08 -0.14
CA SER A 20 -10.40 -4.16 0.37
C SER A 20 -11.43 -4.57 -0.68
N PHE A 21 -11.56 -5.89 -0.88
CA PHE A 21 -12.54 -6.52 -1.74
C PHE A 21 -13.47 -7.40 -0.90
N GLY A 22 -14.74 -7.01 -0.82
CA GLY A 22 -15.77 -7.75 -0.10
C GLY A 22 -16.59 -8.64 -1.03
N PHE A 23 -17.10 -9.75 -0.47
CA PHE A 23 -18.09 -10.58 -1.17
C PHE A 23 -19.31 -9.75 -1.60
N GLY A 24 -19.89 -10.10 -2.75
CA GLY A 24 -20.96 -9.30 -3.35
C GLY A 24 -20.47 -8.05 -4.11
N GLY A 25 -19.15 -7.88 -4.29
CA GLY A 25 -18.58 -6.87 -5.18
C GLY A 25 -18.42 -5.48 -4.56
N THR A 26 -18.49 -5.37 -3.23
CA THR A 26 -18.21 -4.11 -2.54
C THR A 26 -16.71 -3.92 -2.36
N ASN A 27 -16.15 -2.90 -3.00
CA ASN A 27 -14.72 -2.64 -2.99
C ASN A 27 -14.45 -1.24 -2.43
N ALA A 28 -13.42 -1.13 -1.59
CA ALA A 28 -13.00 0.15 -1.02
C ALA A 28 -11.49 0.33 -1.16
N THR A 29 -11.06 1.54 -1.51
CA THR A 29 -9.64 1.89 -1.64
C THR A 29 -9.35 3.18 -0.89
N LEU A 30 -8.29 3.18 -0.10
CA LEU A 30 -7.72 4.35 0.55
C LEU A 30 -6.30 4.58 0.03
N VAL A 31 -6.01 5.82 -0.34
CA VAL A 31 -4.64 6.26 -0.65
C VAL A 31 -4.18 7.17 0.47
N LEU A 32 -3.09 6.79 1.13
CA LEU A 32 -2.55 7.49 2.28
C LEU A 32 -1.20 8.08 1.91
N LYS A 33 -1.00 9.35 2.24
CA LYS A 33 0.28 10.03 2.12
C LYS A 33 0.85 10.28 3.52
N ARG A 34 2.15 10.07 3.68
CA ARG A 34 2.87 10.45 4.90
C ARG A 34 2.69 11.94 5.15
N TRP A 35 2.28 12.29 6.35
CA TRP A 35 2.16 13.69 6.74
C TRP A 35 3.55 14.33 6.82
N ALA A 36 3.74 15.49 6.18
CA ALA A 36 5.00 16.21 6.05
C ALA A 36 5.25 17.23 7.19
N GLY A 37 4.33 17.39 8.14
CA GLY A 37 4.41 18.46 9.15
C GLY A 37 3.92 19.81 8.62
N LYS A 38 3.55 20.71 9.53
CA LYS A 38 3.04 22.06 9.20
C LYS A 38 4.10 22.92 8.54
#